data_AF-A0A7U9HUK4-F1
#
_entry.id   AF-A0A7U9HUK4-F1
#
_cell.length_a   1.000
_cell.length_b   1.000
_cell.length_c   1.000
_cell.angle_alpha   90.00
_cell.angle_beta   90.00
_cell.angle_gamma   90.00
#
_symmetry.space_group_name_H-M   'P 1'
#
loop_
_entity.id
_entity.type
_entity.pdbx_description
1 polymer ?
#
loop_
_entity_poly.entity_id
_entity_poly.type
_entity_poly.pdbx_seq_one_letter_code
_entity_poly.pdbx_strand_id
1 'polypeptide(L)'
;MGMAWIVLLLGAGAIIYNHVYRKRMYREIDRLEEWKINLMNRPVPDELAKVKQLNMTGETEQLFERWRQQWDDIVAVKLPNVEEQLFDAERLLDKYRYRQARRLLGQIADGLRRLEEEVHEIIHEVNELIGSEEQSRAEIEELRAAHREAKKALLAYRYTFGSAADLLDVRLTEAEKQFQRFAELTEAGNYLAARDVVLTLKEELGRLTAMMEEIPKLLGECQTSLPAQLAELADGYREMEERGYILDHLHMERTLQENGKKSSNVWP
;
A
#
# COMPACT_ATOMS: atom_id res chain seq x y z
N MET A 1 -69.95 -33.11 16.45
CA MET A 1 -69.83 -31.70 16.02
C MET A 1 -68.45 -31.11 16.32
N GLY A 2 -67.98 -31.06 17.58
CA GLY A 2 -66.69 -30.42 17.93
C GLY A 2 -65.43 -30.99 17.24
N MET A 3 -65.29 -32.32 17.14
CA MET A 3 -64.15 -32.96 16.47
C MET A 3 -64.08 -32.65 14.96
N ALA A 4 -65.22 -32.51 14.28
CA ALA A 4 -65.26 -32.16 12.87
C ALA A 4 -64.79 -30.72 12.63
N TRP A 5 -65.18 -29.78 13.51
CA TRP A 5 -64.69 -28.41 13.48
C TRP A 5 -63.19 -28.31 13.76
N ILE A 6 -62.65 -29.11 14.69
CA ILE A 6 -61.21 -29.16 14.97
C ILE A 6 -60.44 -29.65 13.73
N VAL A 7 -60.90 -30.74 13.08
CA VAL A 7 -60.26 -31.26 11.86
C VAL A 7 -60.31 -30.24 10.72
N LEU A 8 -61.43 -29.52 10.57
CA LEU A 8 -61.60 -28.50 9.53
C LEU A 8 -60.71 -27.28 9.79
N LEU A 9 -60.59 -26.83 11.04
CA LEU A 9 -59.66 -25.76 11.45
C LEU A 9 -58.20 -26.15 11.23
N LEU A 10 -57.84 -27.39 11.54
CA LEU A 10 -56.47 -27.90 11.38
C LEU A 10 -56.10 -28.04 9.90
N GLY A 11 -57.04 -28.52 9.07
CA GLY A 11 -56.90 -28.55 7.62
C GLY A 11 -56.76 -27.17 6.99
N ALA A 12 -57.62 -26.21 7.37
CA ALA A 12 -57.52 -24.82 6.92
C ALA A 12 -56.20 -24.17 7.34
N GLY A 13 -55.76 -24.41 8.58
CA GLY A 13 -54.46 -23.94 9.09
C GLY A 13 -53.28 -24.47 8.29
N ALA A 14 -53.31 -25.77 7.93
CA ALA A 14 -52.26 -26.39 7.11
C ALA A 14 -52.19 -25.79 5.69
N ILE A 15 -53.33 -25.51 5.06
CA ILE A 15 -53.40 -24.88 3.73
C ILE A 15 -52.83 -23.45 3.77
N ILE A 16 -53.23 -22.65 4.77
CA ILE A 16 -52.74 -21.28 4.95
C ILE A 16 -51.22 -21.30 5.20
N TYR A 17 -50.74 -22.16 6.08
CA TYR A 17 -49.31 -22.33 6.36
C TYR A 17 -48.54 -22.68 5.09
N ASN A 18 -49.03 -23.64 4.31
CA ASN A 18 -48.40 -24.06 3.06
C ASN A 18 -48.33 -22.92 2.04
N HIS A 19 -49.41 -22.15 1.88
CA HIS A 19 -49.45 -21.01 0.97
C HIS A 19 -48.45 -19.91 1.38
N VAL A 20 -48.42 -19.56 2.67
CA VAL A 20 -47.48 -18.55 3.21
C VAL A 20 -46.04 -19.02 3.05
N TYR A 21 -45.75 -20.29 3.33
CA TYR A 21 -44.42 -20.86 3.22
C TYR A 21 -43.92 -20.87 1.77
N ARG A 22 -44.77 -21.32 0.83
CA ARG A 22 -44.48 -21.29 -0.61
C ARG A 22 -44.19 -19.86 -1.09
N LYS A 23 -45.02 -18.89 -0.71
CA LYS A 23 -44.82 -17.46 -1.04
C LYS A 23 -43.53 -16.88 -0.45
N ARG A 24 -43.05 -17.38 0.69
CA ARG A 24 -41.73 -16.97 1.23
C ARG A 24 -40.58 -17.50 0.38
N MET A 25 -40.68 -18.72 -0.13
CA MET A 25 -39.60 -19.32 -0.93
C MET A 25 -39.51 -18.73 -2.34
N TYR A 26 -40.62 -18.41 -3.00
CA TYR A 26 -40.57 -17.66 -4.26
C TYR A 26 -39.92 -16.29 -4.09
N ARG A 27 -40.27 -15.57 -3.01
CA ARG A 27 -39.61 -14.28 -2.71
C ARG A 27 -38.10 -14.42 -2.51
N GLU A 28 -37.63 -15.56 -2.00
CA GLU A 28 -36.20 -15.82 -1.88
C GLU A 28 -35.57 -16.10 -3.25
N ILE A 29 -36.25 -16.84 -4.14
CA ILE A 29 -35.82 -17.01 -5.54
C ILE A 29 -35.71 -15.64 -6.23
N ASP A 30 -36.77 -14.82 -6.18
CA ASP A 30 -36.81 -13.49 -6.80
C ASP A 30 -35.64 -12.63 -6.30
N ARG A 31 -35.36 -12.68 -4.99
CA ARG A 31 -34.24 -11.95 -4.38
C ARG A 31 -32.88 -12.43 -4.89
N LEU A 32 -32.67 -13.74 -5.01
CA LEU A 32 -31.42 -14.30 -5.51
C LEU A 32 -31.24 -14.03 -7.01
N GLU A 33 -32.33 -14.02 -7.78
CA GLU A 33 -32.32 -13.64 -9.19
C GLU A 33 -31.98 -12.15 -9.37
N GLU A 34 -32.56 -11.27 -8.55
CA GLU A 34 -32.21 -9.85 -8.52
C GLU A 34 -30.72 -9.67 -8.17
N TRP A 35 -30.19 -10.41 -7.19
CA TRP A 35 -28.77 -10.40 -6.85
C TRP A 35 -27.89 -10.85 -8.03
N LYS A 36 -28.26 -11.93 -8.73
CA LYS A 36 -27.59 -12.40 -9.95
C LYS A 36 -27.53 -11.30 -11.01
N ILE A 37 -28.67 -10.64 -11.28
CA ILE A 37 -28.76 -9.55 -12.26
C ILE A 37 -27.89 -8.36 -11.85
N ASN A 38 -27.92 -7.98 -10.58
CA ASN A 38 -27.07 -6.91 -10.05
C ASN A 38 -25.58 -7.23 -10.21
N LEU A 39 -25.18 -8.50 -10.04
CA LEU A 39 -23.80 -8.94 -10.23
C LEU A 39 -23.39 -8.89 -11.70
N MET A 40 -24.28 -9.31 -12.61
CA MET A 40 -24.06 -9.24 -14.06
C MET A 40 -23.89 -7.80 -14.57
N ASN A 41 -24.61 -6.86 -13.95
CA ASN A 41 -24.60 -5.44 -14.32
C ASN A 41 -23.50 -4.63 -13.60
N ARG A 42 -22.58 -5.27 -12.86
CA ARG A 42 -21.46 -4.55 -12.24
C ARG A 42 -20.55 -3.94 -13.33
N PRO A 43 -20.01 -2.72 -13.10
CA PRO A 43 -19.23 -1.99 -14.11
C PRO A 43 -17.78 -2.52 -14.25
N VAL A 44 -17.55 -3.83 -14.16
CA VAL A 44 -16.21 -4.42 -14.33
C VAL A 44 -15.60 -4.08 -15.69
N PRO A 45 -16.34 -4.13 -16.83
CA PRO A 45 -15.78 -3.73 -18.11
C PRO A 45 -15.34 -2.27 -18.16
N ASP A 46 -16.06 -1.38 -17.48
CA ASP A 46 -15.73 0.05 -17.42
C ASP A 46 -14.45 0.28 -16.60
N GLU A 47 -14.31 -0.42 -15.46
CA GLU A 47 -13.10 -0.40 -14.64
C GLU A 47 -11.89 -0.96 -15.42
N LEU A 48 -12.05 -2.10 -16.10
CA LEU A 48 -11.01 -2.67 -16.97
C LEU A 48 -10.63 -1.74 -18.13
N ALA A 49 -11.59 -0.98 -18.67
CA ALA A 49 -11.30 -0.03 -19.73
C ALA A 49 -10.39 1.13 -19.25
N LYS A 50 -10.39 1.48 -17.97
CA LYS A 50 -9.46 2.47 -17.40
C LYS A 50 -8.01 1.99 -17.48
N VAL A 51 -7.76 0.70 -17.29
CA VAL A 51 -6.41 0.11 -17.40
C VAL A 51 -5.82 0.31 -18.79
N LYS A 52 -6.65 0.35 -19.84
CA LYS A 52 -6.19 0.62 -21.22
C LYS A 52 -5.60 2.02 -21.43
N GLN A 53 -5.76 2.93 -20.47
CA GLN A 53 -5.08 4.23 -20.48
C GLN A 53 -3.61 4.11 -20.08
N LEU A 54 -3.24 3.02 -19.41
CA LEU A 54 -1.89 2.67 -19.05
C LEU A 54 -1.19 1.97 -20.23
N ASN A 55 0.12 1.79 -20.09
CA ASN A 55 0.91 1.04 -21.06
C ASN A 55 0.63 -0.46 -20.89
N MET A 56 -0.04 -1.04 -21.88
CA MET A 56 -0.50 -2.42 -21.89
C MET A 56 0.60 -3.37 -22.35
N THR A 57 1.71 -3.39 -21.63
CA THR A 57 2.88 -4.23 -21.92
C THR A 57 3.33 -4.98 -20.67
N GLY A 58 4.02 -6.10 -20.88
CA GLY A 58 4.67 -6.84 -19.79
C GLY A 58 3.70 -7.35 -18.72
N GLU A 59 3.92 -6.96 -17.47
CA GLU A 59 3.11 -7.38 -16.32
C GLU A 59 1.66 -6.87 -16.39
N THR A 60 1.46 -5.63 -16.85
CA THR A 60 0.11 -5.03 -16.94
C THR A 60 -0.79 -5.78 -17.92
N GLU A 61 -0.25 -6.23 -19.05
CA GLU A 61 -0.99 -7.03 -20.02
C GLU A 61 -1.46 -8.38 -19.43
N GLN A 62 -0.58 -9.04 -18.66
CA GLN A 62 -0.89 -10.31 -18.02
C GLN A 62 -1.99 -10.16 -16.95
N LEU A 63 -1.90 -9.12 -16.12
CA LEU A 63 -2.92 -8.81 -15.12
C LEU A 63 -4.26 -8.49 -15.76
N PHE A 64 -4.27 -7.67 -16.81
CA PHE A 64 -5.48 -7.33 -17.55
C PHE A 64 -6.16 -8.56 -18.14
N GLU A 65 -5.41 -9.42 -18.82
CA GLU A 65 -6.00 -10.62 -19.42
C GLU A 65 -6.48 -11.60 -18.35
N ARG A 66 -5.81 -11.69 -17.20
CA ARG A 66 -6.27 -12.46 -16.05
C ARG A 66 -7.63 -11.95 -15.56
N TRP A 67 -7.77 -10.65 -15.29
CA TRP A 67 -9.02 -10.07 -14.81
C TRP A 67 -10.15 -10.22 -15.82
N ARG A 68 -9.84 -10.00 -17.10
CA ARG A 68 -10.79 -10.19 -18.19
C ARG A 68 -11.29 -11.63 -18.24
N GLN A 69 -10.38 -12.60 -18.20
CA GLN A 69 -10.73 -14.01 -18.24
C GLN A 69 -11.55 -14.45 -17.02
N GLN A 70 -11.24 -13.92 -15.84
CA GLN A 70 -12.03 -14.16 -14.62
C GLN A 70 -13.45 -13.60 -14.77
N TRP A 71 -13.58 -12.36 -15.25
CA TRP A 71 -14.89 -11.75 -15.49
C TRP A 71 -15.69 -12.49 -16.55
N ASP A 72 -15.06 -12.85 -17.67
CA ASP A 72 -15.69 -13.61 -18.75
C ASP A 72 -16.17 -14.99 -18.25
N ASP A 73 -15.40 -15.68 -17.39
CA ASP A 73 -15.81 -16.94 -16.77
C ASP A 73 -17.02 -16.76 -15.82
N ILE A 74 -17.02 -15.69 -15.02
CA ILE A 74 -18.15 -15.36 -14.13
C ILE A 74 -19.43 -15.16 -14.95
N VAL A 75 -19.38 -14.34 -16.00
CA VAL A 75 -20.56 -13.98 -16.80
C VAL A 75 -21.00 -15.10 -17.74
N ALA A 76 -20.08 -15.78 -18.41
CA ALA A 76 -20.40 -16.77 -19.43
C ALA A 76 -20.66 -18.18 -18.88
N VAL A 77 -20.16 -18.50 -17.67
CA VAL A 77 -20.23 -19.86 -17.12
C VAL A 77 -20.90 -19.88 -15.75
N LYS A 78 -20.40 -19.10 -14.78
CA LYS A 78 -20.84 -19.22 -13.39
C LYS A 78 -22.24 -18.66 -13.16
N LEU A 79 -22.56 -17.48 -13.69
CA LEU A 79 -23.90 -16.88 -13.57
C LEU A 79 -24.99 -17.69 -14.29
N PRO A 80 -24.79 -18.21 -15.51
CA PRO A 80 -25.74 -19.14 -16.14
C PRO A 80 -25.98 -20.42 -15.33
N ASN A 81 -24.95 -20.97 -14.69
CA ASN A 81 -25.12 -22.13 -13.80
C ASN A 81 -25.98 -21.78 -12.57
N VAL A 82 -25.81 -20.59 -11.99
CA VAL A 82 -26.69 -20.10 -10.92
C VAL A 82 -28.15 -19.99 -11.40
N GLU A 83 -28.38 -19.54 -12.63
CA GLU A 83 -29.72 -19.48 -13.23
C GLU A 83 -30.36 -20.86 -13.38
N GLU A 84 -29.60 -21.87 -13.83
CA GLU A 84 -30.08 -23.25 -13.88
C GLU A 84 -30.45 -23.77 -12.48
N GLN A 85 -29.63 -23.46 -11.47
CA GLN A 85 -29.92 -23.85 -10.08
C GLN A 85 -31.17 -23.15 -9.51
N LEU A 86 -31.41 -21.88 -9.86
CA LEU A 86 -32.63 -21.16 -9.48
C LEU A 86 -33.87 -21.80 -10.09
N PHE A 87 -33.80 -22.17 -11.38
CA PHE A 87 -34.86 -22.92 -12.04
C PHE A 87 -35.11 -24.28 -11.36
N ASP A 88 -34.06 -24.98 -10.95
CA ASP A 88 -34.18 -26.23 -10.17
C ASP A 88 -34.85 -26.04 -8.81
N ALA A 89 -34.51 -24.96 -8.11
CA ALA A 89 -35.16 -24.60 -6.86
C ALA A 89 -36.67 -24.36 -7.07
N GLU A 90 -37.04 -23.66 -8.15
CA GLU A 90 -38.43 -23.44 -8.54
C GLU A 90 -39.17 -24.76 -8.82
N ARG A 91 -38.58 -25.66 -9.61
CA ARG A 91 -39.13 -27.00 -9.90
C ARG A 91 -39.34 -27.83 -8.63
N LEU A 92 -38.46 -27.69 -7.63
CA LEU A 92 -38.61 -28.36 -6.34
C LEU A 92 -39.77 -27.76 -5.52
N LEU A 93 -39.99 -26.44 -5.58
CA LEU A 93 -41.13 -25.78 -4.94
C LEU A 93 -42.47 -26.21 -5.54
N ASP A 94 -42.55 -26.32 -6.86
CA ASP A 94 -43.75 -26.79 -7.56
C ASP A 94 -44.12 -28.23 -7.20
N LYS A 95 -43.10 -29.06 -6.93
CA LYS A 95 -43.27 -30.45 -6.47
C LYS A 95 -43.46 -30.56 -4.95
N TYR A 96 -43.70 -29.44 -4.24
CA TYR A 96 -43.86 -29.38 -2.77
C TYR A 96 -42.63 -29.91 -1.99
N ARG A 97 -41.44 -29.95 -2.61
CA ARG A 97 -40.17 -30.44 -2.00
C ARG A 97 -39.41 -29.33 -1.27
N TYR A 98 -40.10 -28.68 -0.34
CA TYR A 98 -39.63 -27.49 0.38
C TYR A 98 -38.26 -27.61 1.05
N ARG A 99 -37.97 -28.74 1.70
CA ARG A 99 -36.67 -28.96 2.38
C ARG A 99 -35.50 -28.98 1.41
N GLN A 100 -35.70 -29.55 0.22
CA GLN A 100 -34.67 -29.63 -0.82
C GLN A 100 -34.48 -28.26 -1.47
N ALA A 101 -35.58 -27.60 -1.84
CA ALA A 101 -35.53 -26.23 -2.36
C ALA A 101 -34.81 -25.29 -1.39
N ARG A 102 -35.09 -25.36 -0.09
CA ARG A 102 -34.43 -24.49 0.91
C ARG A 102 -32.93 -24.73 1.00
N ARG A 103 -32.49 -25.99 0.89
CA ARG A 103 -31.06 -26.31 0.88
C ARG A 103 -30.38 -25.78 -0.38
N LEU A 104 -31.00 -25.97 -1.53
CA LEU A 104 -30.49 -25.49 -2.80
C LEU A 104 -30.41 -23.96 -2.84
N LEU A 105 -31.43 -23.24 -2.35
CA LEU A 105 -31.40 -21.78 -2.22
C LEU A 105 -30.27 -21.29 -1.32
N GLY A 106 -29.96 -22.01 -0.23
CA GLY A 106 -28.80 -21.72 0.61
C GLY A 106 -27.48 -21.89 -0.15
N GLN A 107 -27.34 -22.97 -0.92
CA GLN A 107 -26.16 -23.22 -1.76
C GLN A 107 -25.98 -22.15 -2.84
N ILE A 108 -27.08 -21.72 -3.47
CA ILE A 108 -27.09 -20.63 -4.46
C ILE A 108 -26.66 -19.32 -3.80
N ALA A 109 -27.20 -18.99 -2.63
CA ALA A 109 -26.83 -17.77 -1.90
C ALA A 109 -25.33 -17.76 -1.53
N ASP A 110 -24.79 -18.88 -1.05
CA ASP A 110 -23.36 -19.01 -0.78
C ASP A 110 -22.51 -18.92 -2.05
N GLY A 111 -23.00 -19.44 -3.18
CA GLY A 111 -22.37 -19.33 -4.49
C GLY A 111 -22.31 -17.89 -4.98
N LEU A 112 -23.45 -17.19 -4.96
CA LEU A 112 -23.54 -15.77 -5.32
C LEU A 112 -22.65 -14.89 -4.45
N ARG A 113 -22.55 -15.19 -3.16
CA ARG A 113 -21.65 -14.46 -2.25
C ARG A 113 -20.18 -14.59 -2.67
N ARG A 114 -19.72 -15.79 -2.98
CA ARG A 114 -18.35 -16.02 -3.48
C ARG A 114 -18.11 -15.30 -4.80
N LEU A 115 -19.08 -15.35 -5.70
CA LEU A 115 -18.99 -14.63 -6.97
C LEU A 115 -18.91 -13.10 -6.77
N GLU A 116 -19.65 -12.56 -5.80
CA GLU A 116 -19.56 -11.14 -5.45
C GLU A 116 -18.18 -10.78 -4.87
N GLU A 117 -17.60 -11.65 -4.04
CA GLU A 117 -16.23 -11.50 -3.52
C GLU A 117 -15.21 -11.50 -4.66
N GLU A 118 -15.28 -12.46 -5.60
CA GLU A 118 -14.41 -12.51 -6.79
C GLU A 118 -14.52 -11.24 -7.64
N VAL A 119 -15.74 -10.74 -7.87
CA VAL A 119 -15.95 -9.48 -8.62
C VAL A 119 -15.38 -8.28 -7.87
N HIS A 120 -15.52 -8.25 -6.55
CA HIS A 120 -14.95 -7.18 -5.73
C HIS A 120 -13.42 -7.19 -5.76
N GLU A 121 -12.80 -8.38 -5.70
CA GLU A 121 -11.35 -8.55 -5.84
C GLU A 121 -10.85 -8.03 -7.18
N ILE A 122 -11.50 -8.36 -8.30
CA ILE A 122 -11.14 -7.83 -9.63
C ILE A 122 -11.16 -6.30 -9.62
N ILE A 123 -12.23 -5.68 -9.12
CA ILE A 123 -12.36 -4.22 -9.07
C ILE A 123 -11.30 -3.60 -8.16
N HIS A 124 -11.01 -4.24 -7.02
CA HIS A 124 -10.00 -3.78 -6.09
C HIS A 124 -8.61 -3.80 -6.72
N GLU A 125 -8.19 -4.93 -7.28
CA GLU A 125 -6.87 -5.07 -7.91
C GLU A 125 -6.67 -4.11 -9.08
N VAL A 126 -7.70 -3.88 -9.90
CA VAL A 126 -7.69 -2.88 -10.98
C VAL A 126 -7.46 -1.48 -10.41
N ASN A 127 -8.19 -1.10 -9.38
CA ASN A 127 -8.06 0.22 -8.77
C ASN A 127 -6.74 0.40 -8.03
N GLU A 128 -6.20 -0.66 -7.41
CA GLU A 128 -4.87 -0.62 -6.80
C GLU A 128 -3.78 -0.39 -7.83
N LEU A 129 -3.85 -1.06 -8.99
CA LEU A 129 -2.87 -0.85 -10.06
C LEU A 129 -2.89 0.60 -10.56
N ILE A 130 -4.08 1.12 -10.88
CA ILE A 130 -4.25 2.50 -11.38
C ILE A 130 -3.83 3.51 -10.32
N GLY A 131 -4.31 3.35 -9.08
CA GLY A 131 -3.97 4.26 -7.98
C GLY A 131 -2.48 4.24 -7.63
N SER A 132 -1.83 3.08 -7.70
CA SER A 132 -0.39 2.95 -7.51
C SER A 132 0.41 3.66 -8.60
N GLU A 133 -0.03 3.59 -9.86
CA GLU A 133 0.58 4.32 -10.97
C GLU A 133 0.44 5.84 -10.78
N GLU A 134 -0.79 6.32 -10.54
CA GLU A 134 -1.06 7.74 -10.35
C GLU A 134 -0.25 8.32 -9.19
N GLN A 135 -0.23 7.61 -8.05
CA GLN A 135 0.55 8.01 -6.89
C GLN A 135 2.06 8.02 -7.20
N SER A 136 2.57 6.98 -7.85
CA SER A 136 3.99 6.88 -8.20
C SER A 136 4.41 8.01 -9.15
N ARG A 137 3.54 8.37 -10.10
CA ARG A 137 3.76 9.47 -11.04
C ARG A 137 3.79 10.84 -10.35
N ALA A 138 2.97 11.06 -9.33
CA ALA A 138 3.03 12.28 -8.54
C ALA A 138 4.31 12.33 -7.67
N GLU A 139 4.59 11.25 -6.94
CA GLU A 139 5.72 11.18 -6.02
C GLU A 139 7.07 11.28 -6.76
N ILE A 140 7.21 10.70 -7.96
CA ILE A 140 8.48 10.77 -8.69
C ILE A 140 8.87 12.20 -9.08
N GLU A 141 7.89 13.06 -9.38
CA GLU A 141 8.16 14.47 -9.71
C GLU A 141 8.59 15.27 -8.48
N GLU A 142 8.00 15.00 -7.33
CA GLU A 142 8.43 15.57 -6.05
C GLU A 142 9.86 15.13 -5.70
N LEU A 143 10.16 13.84 -5.86
CA LEU A 143 11.50 13.29 -5.62
C LEU A 143 12.54 13.86 -6.59
N ARG A 144 12.19 14.06 -7.87
CA ARG A 144 13.06 14.75 -8.84
C ARG A 144 13.32 16.19 -8.43
N ALA A 145 12.32 16.90 -7.91
CA ALA A 145 12.51 18.27 -7.42
C ALA A 145 13.44 18.30 -6.20
N ALA A 146 13.23 17.41 -5.23
CA ALA A 146 14.07 17.27 -4.05
C ALA A 146 15.52 16.93 -4.42
N HIS A 147 15.72 15.98 -5.34
CA HIS A 147 17.04 15.62 -5.84
C HIS A 147 17.76 16.78 -6.52
N ARG A 148 17.07 17.53 -7.39
CA ARG A 148 17.63 18.73 -8.03
C ARG A 148 18.07 19.77 -7.00
N GLU A 149 17.28 19.98 -5.96
CA GLU A 149 17.60 20.94 -4.90
C GLU A 149 18.78 20.47 -4.05
N ALA A 150 18.81 19.19 -3.68
CA ALA A 150 19.95 18.59 -3.00
C ALA A 150 21.25 18.72 -3.83
N LYS A 151 21.18 18.46 -5.13
CA LYS A 151 22.35 18.62 -6.03
C LYS A 151 22.82 20.07 -6.11
N LYS A 152 21.89 21.04 -6.20
CA LYS A 152 22.26 22.48 -6.17
C LYS A 152 22.90 22.86 -4.85
N ALA A 153 22.33 22.43 -3.73
CA ALA A 153 22.87 22.72 -2.39
C ALA A 153 24.28 22.14 -2.22
N LEU A 154 24.50 20.90 -2.66
CA LEU A 154 25.81 20.26 -2.62
C LEU A 154 26.85 21.02 -3.46
N LEU A 155 26.47 21.50 -4.64
CA LEU A 155 27.36 22.26 -5.52
C LEU A 155 27.66 23.68 -4.97
N ALA A 156 26.63 24.37 -4.46
CA ALA A 156 26.76 25.74 -3.95
C ALA A 156 27.55 25.80 -2.63
N TYR A 157 27.31 24.84 -1.75
CA TYR A 157 27.87 24.82 -0.39
C TYR A 157 28.84 23.66 -0.19
N ARG A 158 29.53 23.19 -1.24
CA ARG A 158 30.42 22.01 -1.18
C ARG A 158 31.38 22.02 0.02
N TYR A 159 31.91 23.20 0.36
CA TYR A 159 32.85 23.37 1.48
C TYR A 159 32.23 23.07 2.85
N THR A 160 30.91 23.28 3.04
CA THR A 160 30.23 23.04 4.31
C THR A 160 30.09 21.55 4.62
N PHE A 161 30.19 20.70 3.60
CA PHE A 161 30.11 19.25 3.72
C PHE A 161 31.49 18.57 3.93
N GLY A 162 32.59 19.32 3.75
CA GLY A 162 33.95 18.79 3.93
C GLY A 162 34.22 17.53 3.10
N SER A 163 34.81 16.51 3.72
CA SER A 163 35.14 15.22 3.10
C SER A 163 33.90 14.38 2.71
N ALA A 164 32.73 14.67 3.28
CA ALA A 164 31.51 13.96 2.95
C ALA A 164 30.90 14.38 1.61
N ALA A 165 31.35 15.51 1.04
CA ALA A 165 30.81 16.05 -0.21
C ALA A 165 30.88 15.06 -1.37
N ASP A 166 32.00 14.35 -1.51
CA ASP A 166 32.19 13.38 -2.61
C ASP A 166 31.29 12.16 -2.46
N LEU A 167 31.09 11.68 -1.21
CA LEU A 167 30.19 10.57 -0.95
C LEU A 167 28.72 10.96 -1.20
N LEU A 168 28.32 12.18 -0.83
CA LEU A 168 26.99 12.71 -1.12
C LEU A 168 26.76 12.82 -2.64
N ASP A 169 27.76 13.27 -3.40
CA ASP A 169 27.67 13.38 -4.86
C ASP A 169 27.48 12.01 -5.55
N VAL A 170 28.23 11.00 -5.09
CA VAL A 170 28.08 9.61 -5.56
C VAL A 170 26.68 9.09 -5.27
N ARG A 171 26.15 9.33 -4.07
CA ARG A 171 24.81 8.88 -3.68
C ARG A 171 23.70 9.58 -4.47
N LEU A 172 23.82 10.89 -4.70
CA LEU A 172 22.89 11.63 -5.57
C LEU A 172 22.98 11.13 -7.02
N THR A 173 24.17 10.74 -7.50
CA THR A 173 24.33 10.15 -8.83
C THR A 173 23.69 8.77 -8.94
N GLU A 174 23.73 7.97 -7.87
CA GLU A 174 23.04 6.67 -7.86
C GLU A 174 21.51 6.83 -7.88
N ALA A 175 20.97 7.82 -7.17
CA ALA A 175 19.56 8.17 -7.24
C ALA A 175 19.12 8.54 -8.68
N GLU A 176 19.99 9.15 -9.49
CA GLU A 176 19.70 9.42 -10.91
C GLU A 176 19.44 8.14 -11.70
N LYS A 177 20.22 7.08 -11.45
CA LYS A 177 20.02 5.78 -12.11
C LYS A 177 18.69 5.15 -11.72
N GLN A 178 18.25 5.34 -10.49
CA GLN A 178 16.95 4.85 -10.03
C GLN A 178 15.79 5.59 -10.73
N PHE A 179 15.92 6.91 -10.98
CA PHE A 179 14.94 7.63 -11.80
C PHE A 179 14.86 7.10 -13.23
N GLN A 180 16.00 6.74 -13.83
CA GLN A 180 16.03 6.11 -15.14
C GLN A 180 15.38 4.72 -15.09
N ARG A 181 15.67 3.93 -14.05
CA ARG A 181 15.07 2.62 -13.85
C ARG A 181 13.55 2.69 -13.71
N PHE A 182 13.03 3.67 -12.99
CA PHE A 182 11.60 3.94 -12.89
C PHE A 182 10.98 4.21 -14.26
N ALA A 183 11.64 5.01 -15.11
CA ALA A 183 11.16 5.31 -16.45
C ALA A 183 11.11 4.05 -17.34
N GLU A 184 12.17 3.22 -17.30
CA GLU A 184 12.22 1.94 -18.01
C GLU A 184 11.11 0.98 -17.57
N LEU A 185 10.87 0.85 -16.26
CA LEU A 185 9.82 -0.03 -15.72
C LEU A 185 8.42 0.45 -16.11
N THR A 186 8.20 1.77 -16.06
CA THR A 186 6.95 2.41 -16.51
C THR A 186 6.70 2.19 -18.00
N GLU A 187 7.74 2.32 -18.83
CA GLU A 187 7.66 2.06 -20.28
C GLU A 187 7.46 0.56 -20.59
N ALA A 188 7.97 -0.32 -19.73
CA ALA A 188 7.74 -1.75 -19.84
C ALA A 188 6.39 -2.22 -19.25
N GLY A 189 5.56 -1.31 -18.72
CA GLY A 189 4.28 -1.64 -18.11
C GLY A 189 4.39 -2.40 -16.78
N ASN A 190 5.53 -2.31 -16.08
CA ASN A 190 5.78 -2.98 -14.80
C ASN A 190 5.57 -2.00 -13.63
N TYR A 191 4.32 -1.59 -13.42
CA TYR A 191 3.98 -0.54 -12.45
C TYR A 191 4.21 -0.95 -10.99
N LEU A 192 4.08 -2.23 -10.65
CA LEU A 192 4.35 -2.72 -9.29
C LEU A 192 5.85 -2.61 -8.97
N ALA A 193 6.71 -3.05 -9.88
CA ALA A 193 8.14 -2.86 -9.74
C ALA A 193 8.53 -1.37 -9.77
N ALA A 194 7.86 -0.55 -10.57
CA ALA A 194 8.08 0.90 -10.58
C ALA A 194 7.74 1.53 -9.23
N ARG A 195 6.66 1.10 -8.57
CA ARG A 195 6.26 1.54 -7.24
C ARG A 195 7.36 1.29 -6.19
N ASP A 196 7.95 0.10 -6.21
CA ASP A 196 9.04 -0.25 -5.29
C ASP A 196 10.27 0.66 -5.47
N VAL A 197 10.58 1.05 -6.70
CA VAL A 197 11.65 2.01 -7.00
C VAL A 197 11.33 3.39 -6.41
N VAL A 198 10.08 3.86 -6.52
CA VAL A 198 9.66 5.15 -5.93
C VAL A 198 9.83 5.13 -4.40
N LEU A 199 9.39 4.06 -3.74
CA LEU A 199 9.52 3.91 -2.28
C LEU A 199 10.99 3.91 -1.86
N THR A 200 11.83 3.17 -2.58
CA THR A 200 13.28 3.12 -2.32
C THR A 200 13.92 4.50 -2.49
N LEU A 201 13.60 5.21 -3.57
CA LEU A 201 14.08 6.56 -3.83
C LEU A 201 13.66 7.54 -2.74
N LYS A 202 12.41 7.45 -2.27
CA LYS A 202 11.88 8.31 -1.21
C LYS A 202 12.67 8.14 0.08
N GLU A 203 12.95 6.91 0.47
CA GLU A 203 13.79 6.63 1.65
C GLU A 203 15.23 7.11 1.46
N GLU A 204 15.84 6.85 0.31
CA GLU A 204 17.22 7.25 0.03
C GLU A 204 17.38 8.77 0.03
N LEU A 205 16.52 9.50 -0.68
CA LEU A 205 16.55 10.96 -0.72
C LEU A 205 16.21 11.56 0.64
N GLY A 206 15.29 10.96 1.40
CA GLY A 206 15.02 11.39 2.78
C GLY A 206 16.26 11.28 3.67
N ARG A 207 16.97 10.13 3.61
CA ARG A 207 18.24 9.94 4.33
C ARG A 207 19.31 10.93 3.89
N LEU A 208 19.48 11.14 2.59
CA LEU A 208 20.46 12.09 2.05
C LEU A 208 20.17 13.52 2.49
N THR A 209 18.90 13.93 2.47
CA THR A 209 18.49 15.27 2.89
C THR A 209 18.78 15.48 4.36
N ALA A 210 18.46 14.51 5.23
CA ALA A 210 18.81 14.56 6.65
C ALA A 210 20.34 14.68 6.87
N MET A 211 21.13 13.88 6.15
CA MET A 211 22.60 13.97 6.22
C MET A 211 23.10 15.35 5.78
N MET A 212 22.55 15.93 4.72
CA MET A 212 22.91 17.26 4.25
C MET A 212 22.56 18.38 5.25
N GLU A 213 21.56 18.18 6.11
CA GLU A 213 21.24 19.11 7.18
C GLU A 213 22.13 18.94 8.43
N GLU A 214 22.51 17.70 8.75
CA GLU A 214 23.26 17.37 9.96
C GLU A 214 24.77 17.58 9.80
N ILE A 215 25.35 17.19 8.66
CA ILE A 215 26.80 17.25 8.44
C ILE A 215 27.35 18.66 8.69
N PRO A 216 26.81 19.75 8.10
CA PRO A 216 27.34 21.09 8.35
C PRO A 216 27.29 21.51 9.82
N LYS A 217 26.26 21.09 10.57
CA LYS A 217 26.10 21.39 12.00
C LYS A 217 27.19 20.69 12.82
N LEU A 218 27.34 19.38 12.60
CA LEU A 218 28.36 18.57 13.28
C LEU A 218 29.77 19.03 12.93
N LEU A 219 30.01 19.40 11.67
CA LEU A 219 31.29 19.94 11.22
C LEU A 219 31.60 21.26 11.92
N GLY A 220 30.61 22.16 12.00
CA GLY A 220 30.73 23.42 12.74
C GLY A 220 31.05 23.21 14.21
N GLU A 221 30.31 22.33 14.90
CA GLU A 221 30.58 21.97 16.30
C GLU A 221 31.99 21.42 16.50
N CYS A 222 32.42 20.51 15.62
CA CYS A 222 33.74 19.87 15.70
C CYS A 222 34.90 20.82 15.40
N GLN A 223 34.73 21.75 14.45
CA GLN A 223 35.81 22.62 13.98
C GLN A 223 35.89 23.94 14.74
N THR A 224 34.79 24.40 15.34
CA THR A 224 34.74 25.72 16.01
C THR A 224 34.38 25.62 17.48
N SER A 225 33.25 24.99 17.82
CA SER A 225 32.73 25.00 19.19
C SER A 225 33.58 24.15 20.15
N LEU A 226 33.89 22.91 19.77
CA LEU A 226 34.68 22.01 20.60
C LEU A 226 36.12 22.52 20.83
N PRO A 227 36.87 22.98 19.80
CA PRO A 227 38.19 23.57 20.02
C PRO A 227 38.15 24.83 20.89
N ALA A 228 37.14 25.69 20.73
CA ALA A 228 36.98 26.88 21.56
C ALA A 228 36.73 26.52 23.03
N GLN A 229 35.84 25.55 23.30
CA GLN A 229 35.57 25.06 24.66
C GLN A 229 36.81 24.39 25.28
N LEU A 230 37.58 23.63 24.49
CA LEU A 230 38.84 23.04 24.94
C LEU A 230 39.89 24.10 25.27
N ALA A 231 39.97 25.16 24.47
CA ALA A 231 40.88 26.29 24.72
C ALA A 231 40.46 27.05 26.00
N GLU A 232 39.17 27.34 26.17
CA GLU A 232 38.63 28.01 27.36
C GLU A 232 38.89 27.18 28.63
N LEU A 233 38.70 25.85 28.58
CA LEU A 233 39.05 24.96 29.68
C LEU A 233 40.54 24.98 30.00
N ALA A 234 41.41 24.98 28.99
CA ALA A 234 42.85 25.02 29.16
C ALA A 234 43.34 26.36 29.75
N ASP A 235 42.72 27.48 29.35
CA ASP A 235 43.02 28.81 29.88
C ASP A 235 42.51 28.96 31.32
N GLY A 236 41.28 28.50 31.60
CA GLY A 236 40.72 28.49 32.95
C GLY A 236 41.52 27.62 33.92
N TYR A 237 42.05 26.48 33.46
CA TYR A 237 42.97 25.65 34.23
C TYR A 237 44.25 26.41 34.60
N ARG A 238 44.90 27.05 33.62
CA ARG A 238 46.10 27.87 33.83
C ARG A 238 45.85 29.00 34.83
N GLU A 239 44.74 29.70 34.70
CA GLU A 239 44.37 30.79 35.62
C GLU A 239 44.16 30.29 37.07
N MET A 240 43.60 29.09 37.24
CA MET A 240 43.43 28.50 38.58
C MET A 240 44.76 28.02 39.19
N GLU A 241 45.67 27.46 38.40
CA GLU A 241 47.04 27.14 38.86
C GLU A 241 47.79 28.41 39.30
N GLU A 242 47.73 29.48 38.50
CA GLU A 242 48.37 30.77 38.84
C GLU A 242 47.80 31.40 40.12
N ARG A 243 46.53 31.15 40.43
CA ARG A 243 45.88 31.57 41.69
C ARG A 243 46.20 30.67 42.88
N GLY A 244 47.02 29.63 42.71
CA GLY A 244 47.53 28.78 43.78
C GLY A 244 46.63 27.60 44.16
N TYR A 245 45.68 27.22 43.30
CA TYR A 245 44.89 25.99 43.50
C TYR A 245 45.72 24.75 43.13
N ILE A 246 45.68 23.71 43.97
CA ILE A 246 46.39 22.44 43.71
C ILE A 246 45.52 21.55 42.83
N LEU A 247 45.88 21.44 41.55
CA LEU A 247 45.09 20.71 40.55
C LEU A 247 45.76 19.46 39.97
N ASP A 248 46.94 19.08 40.49
CA ASP A 248 47.77 17.95 40.01
C ASP A 248 47.04 16.60 39.85
N HIS A 249 45.95 16.40 40.61
CA HIS A 249 45.14 15.18 40.60
C HIS A 249 44.18 15.10 39.40
N LEU A 250 43.94 16.19 38.68
CA LEU A 250 43.04 16.22 37.51
C LEU A 250 43.71 15.76 36.21
N HIS A 251 45.04 15.64 36.17
CA HIS A 251 45.80 15.21 34.98
C HIS A 251 45.35 15.91 33.67
N MET A 252 45.04 17.21 33.75
CA MET A 252 44.28 17.87 32.69
C MET A 252 45.09 18.02 31.39
N GLU A 253 46.40 18.26 31.46
CA GLU A 253 47.31 18.25 30.29
C GLU A 253 47.19 16.98 29.44
N ARG A 254 47.10 15.82 30.10
CA ARG A 254 47.06 14.51 29.42
C ARG A 254 45.72 14.34 28.69
N THR A 255 44.65 14.68 29.39
CA THR A 255 43.27 14.58 28.88
C THR A 255 43.03 15.55 27.72
N LEU A 256 43.57 16.77 27.79
CA LEU A 256 43.51 17.76 26.72
C LEU A 256 44.34 17.34 25.50
N GLN A 257 45.54 16.77 25.70
CA GLN A 257 46.35 16.23 24.59
C GLN A 257 45.70 15.02 23.91
N GLU A 258 45.10 14.11 24.67
CA GLU A 258 44.39 12.94 24.12
C GLU A 258 43.14 13.34 23.33
N ASN A 259 42.36 14.30 23.85
CA ASN A 259 41.17 14.80 23.17
C ASN A 259 41.51 15.67 21.95
N GLY A 260 42.57 16.48 22.02
CA GLY A 260 43.09 17.21 20.85
C GLY A 260 43.57 16.29 19.73
N LYS A 261 44.25 15.18 20.07
CA LYS A 261 44.63 14.16 19.08
C LYS A 261 43.43 13.41 18.49
N LYS A 262 42.40 13.10 19.28
CA LYS A 262 41.17 12.47 18.76
C LYS A 262 40.41 13.41 17.83
N SER A 263 40.32 14.70 18.17
CA SER A 263 39.73 15.73 17.30
C SER A 263 40.50 15.85 15.97
N SER A 264 41.83 15.72 15.99
CA SER A 264 42.67 15.70 14.78
C SER A 264 42.60 14.39 13.98
N ASN A 265 42.41 13.22 14.60
CA ASN A 265 42.43 11.91 13.92
C ASN A 265 41.08 11.49 13.31
N VAL A 266 39.98 12.17 13.66
CA VAL A 266 38.66 11.95 13.04
C VAL A 266 38.58 12.61 11.64
N TRP A 267 39.60 13.37 11.24
CA TRP A 267 39.65 14.08 9.97
C TRP A 267 40.99 13.80 9.23
N PRO A 268 40.95 13.25 8.01
CA PRO A 268 42.01 13.40 7.01
C PRO A 268 42.03 14.81 6.40
#